data_AF-E7C294-F1
#
_entry.id   AF-E7C294-F1
#
_cell.length_a   1.000
_cell.length_b   1.000
_cell.length_c   1.000
_cell.angle_alpha   90.00
_cell.angle_beta   90.00
_cell.angle_gamma   90.00
#
_symmetry.space_group_name_H-M   'P 1'
#
loop_
_entity.id
_entity.type
_entity.pdbx_description
1 polymer ?
#
loop_
_entity_poly.entity_id
_entity_poly.type
_entity_poly.pdbx_seq_one_letter_code
_entity_poly.pdbx_strand_id
1 'polypeptide(L)'
;MQIIDLIEGDEALLEFTYVTNPGAAWSMFSDYPQYLTLLAVFALVAMYWFRKQLELHLIPQQIMFGLICGGICGNLSDRLFREPAEVVDFIDTFIPLINYDYPIFNIADSGIFVGAISYVIWGAFESKREKGKETLE
;
A
#
# COMPACT_ATOMS: atom_id res chain seq x y z
N MET A 1 -12.55 -0.82 -20.58
CA MET A 1 -12.30 0.41 -19.82
C MET A 1 -13.61 1.15 -19.72
N GLN A 2 -14.17 1.25 -18.52
CA GLN A 2 -15.37 2.07 -18.27
C GLN A 2 -14.87 3.28 -17.49
N ILE A 3 -14.62 4.38 -18.20
CA ILE A 3 -14.22 5.65 -17.60
C ILE A 3 -15.48 6.25 -16.98
N ILE A 4 -15.51 6.40 -15.66
CA ILE A 4 -16.60 7.09 -14.96
C ILE A 4 -16.14 8.53 -14.79
N ASP A 5 -16.29 9.34 -15.84
CA ASP A 5 -15.66 10.64 -15.88
C ASP A 5 -16.57 11.82 -15.52
N LEU A 6 -15.97 12.78 -14.81
CA LEU A 6 -16.43 14.17 -14.72
C LEU A 6 -15.46 15.12 -15.46
N ILE A 7 -14.32 14.64 -15.99
CA ILE A 7 -13.31 15.41 -16.72
C ILE A 7 -12.65 14.54 -17.81
N GLU A 8 -13.24 14.47 -19.01
CA GLU A 8 -12.67 13.73 -20.14
C GLU A 8 -11.30 14.30 -20.61
N GLY A 9 -10.31 13.41 -20.74
CA GLY A 9 -9.16 13.56 -21.66
C GLY A 9 -7.82 13.14 -21.06
N ASP A 10 -6.91 12.64 -21.93
CA ASP A 10 -5.53 12.16 -21.67
C ASP A 10 -4.55 13.15 -20.96
N GLU A 11 -5.07 14.18 -20.30
CA GLU A 11 -4.36 15.26 -19.59
C GLU A 11 -4.88 15.45 -18.15
N ALA A 12 -5.90 14.70 -17.71
CA ALA A 12 -6.48 14.86 -16.38
C ALA A 12 -5.55 14.32 -15.27
N LEU A 13 -5.34 15.12 -14.21
CA LEU A 13 -4.48 14.73 -13.08
C LEU A 13 -4.99 13.50 -12.31
N LEU A 14 -6.30 13.25 -12.34
CA LEU A 14 -6.96 12.20 -11.58
C LEU A 14 -8.23 11.77 -12.31
N GLU A 15 -8.34 10.47 -12.58
CA GLU A 15 -9.49 9.80 -13.15
C GLU A 15 -9.91 8.60 -12.27
N PHE A 16 -11.14 8.12 -12.47
CA PHE A 16 -11.63 6.90 -11.85
C PHE A 16 -11.88 5.81 -12.90
N THR A 17 -10.90 4.91 -13.01
CA THR A 17 -10.87 3.88 -14.06
C THR A 17 -10.97 2.49 -13.44
N TYR A 18 -12.10 1.79 -13.66
CA TYR A 18 -12.24 0.42 -13.17
C TYR A 18 -11.30 -0.54 -13.91
N VAL A 19 -10.34 -1.11 -13.17
CA VAL A 19 -9.41 -2.15 -13.63
C VAL A 19 -9.34 -3.26 -12.57
N THR A 20 -9.10 -4.49 -13.02
CA THR A 20 -8.77 -5.59 -12.12
C THR A 20 -7.33 -6.04 -12.32
N ASN A 21 -6.65 -6.30 -11.21
CA ASN A 21 -5.23 -6.63 -11.17
C ASN A 21 -5.01 -7.97 -10.47
N PRO A 22 -4.69 -9.05 -11.21
CA PRO A 22 -4.34 -10.35 -10.62
C PRO A 22 -2.93 -10.34 -10.00
N GLY A 23 -2.10 -9.36 -10.37
CA GLY A 23 -0.74 -9.20 -9.89
C GLY A 23 -0.63 -8.34 -8.62
N ALA A 24 0.60 -7.87 -8.38
CA ALA A 24 0.97 -6.89 -7.38
C ALA A 24 1.18 -5.51 -8.05
N ALA A 25 2.01 -4.65 -7.44
CA ALA A 25 2.39 -3.37 -8.03
C ALA A 25 2.95 -3.56 -9.45
N TRP A 26 2.58 -2.68 -10.39
CA TRP A 26 2.87 -2.80 -11.84
C TRP A 26 2.46 -4.16 -12.45
N SER A 27 1.40 -4.79 -11.93
CA SER A 27 0.92 -6.12 -12.38
C SER A 27 1.98 -7.24 -12.30
N MET A 28 2.99 -7.09 -11.44
CA MET A 28 4.01 -8.12 -11.24
C MET A 28 3.39 -9.41 -10.68
N PHE A 29 3.88 -10.58 -11.08
CA PHE A 29 3.37 -11.89 -10.65
C PHE A 29 1.89 -12.16 -10.98
N SER A 30 1.36 -11.56 -12.05
CA SER A 30 -0.03 -11.75 -12.50
C SER A 30 -0.40 -13.22 -12.81
N ASP A 31 0.57 -14.05 -13.20
CA ASP A 31 0.33 -15.48 -13.45
C ASP A 31 0.18 -16.31 -12.15
N TYR A 32 0.48 -15.71 -10.99
CA TYR A 32 0.53 -16.41 -9.72
C TYR A 32 -0.18 -15.67 -8.56
N PRO A 33 -1.46 -15.30 -8.71
CA PRO A 33 -2.23 -14.59 -7.69
C PRO A 33 -2.32 -15.35 -6.36
N GLN A 34 -2.28 -16.68 -6.39
CA GLN A 34 -2.25 -17.53 -5.20
C GLN A 34 -1.01 -17.27 -4.31
N TYR A 35 0.17 -17.01 -4.89
CA TYR A 35 1.36 -16.73 -4.09
C TYR A 35 1.30 -15.35 -3.46
N LEU A 36 0.70 -14.36 -4.14
CA LEU A 36 0.43 -13.04 -3.58
C LEU A 36 -0.55 -13.11 -2.41
N THR A 37 -1.60 -13.93 -2.56
CA THR A 37 -2.58 -14.19 -1.48
C THR A 37 -1.90 -14.82 -0.27
N LEU A 38 -1.07 -15.85 -0.47
CA LEU A 38 -0.31 -16.49 0.61
C LEU A 38 0.68 -15.53 1.27
N LEU A 39 1.36 -14.68 0.48
CA LEU A 39 2.28 -13.68 0.99
C LEU A 39 1.55 -12.64 1.87
N ALA A 40 0.37 -12.18 1.46
CA ALA A 40 -0.45 -11.26 2.23
C ALA A 40 -0.88 -11.86 3.58
N VAL A 41 -1.35 -13.11 3.58
CA VAL A 41 -1.67 -13.86 4.81
C VAL A 41 -0.44 -13.99 5.70
N PHE A 42 0.70 -14.39 5.13
CA PHE A 42 1.95 -14.52 5.86
C PHE A 42 2.39 -13.19 6.50
N ALA A 43 2.30 -12.08 5.78
CA ALA A 43 2.65 -10.76 6.27
C ALA A 43 1.81 -10.38 7.50
N LEU A 44 0.48 -10.58 7.46
CA LEU A 44 -0.41 -10.31 8.61
C LEU A 44 -0.05 -11.17 9.83
N VAL A 45 0.21 -12.46 9.61
CA VAL A 45 0.64 -13.38 10.68
C VAL A 45 1.98 -12.95 11.28
N ALA A 46 2.94 -12.57 10.43
CA ALA A 46 4.24 -12.09 10.86
C ALA A 46 4.14 -10.79 11.67
N MET A 47 3.35 -9.82 11.22
CA MET A 47 3.10 -8.57 11.95
C MET A 47 2.49 -8.84 13.33
N TYR A 48 1.52 -9.76 13.42
CA TYR A 48 0.97 -10.17 14.69
C TYR A 48 2.02 -10.85 15.58
N TRP A 49 2.79 -11.79 15.04
CA TRP A 49 3.80 -12.54 15.78
C TRP A 49 4.90 -11.62 16.34
N PHE A 50 5.38 -10.69 15.51
CA PHE A 50 6.44 -9.74 15.84
C PHE A 50 5.94 -8.42 16.45
N ARG A 51 4.66 -8.32 16.83
CA ARG A 51 4.06 -7.08 17.36
C ARG A 51 4.81 -6.44 18.53
N LYS A 52 5.55 -7.23 19.31
CA LYS A 52 6.37 -6.71 20.41
C LYS A 52 7.64 -6.04 19.89
N GLN A 53 8.32 -6.67 18.92
CA GLN A 53 9.53 -6.16 18.27
C GLN A 53 9.22 -4.94 17.40
N LEU A 54 8.02 -4.91 16.81
CA LEU A 54 7.50 -3.77 16.05
C LEU A 54 6.94 -2.65 16.96
N GLU A 55 7.06 -2.81 18.28
CA GLU A 55 6.63 -1.83 19.26
C GLU A 55 5.17 -1.37 19.09
N LEU A 56 4.26 -2.27 18.68
CA LEU A 56 2.84 -1.97 18.45
C LEU A 56 2.07 -1.61 19.73
N HIS A 57 2.76 -1.43 20.85
CA HIS A 57 2.22 -0.82 22.07
C HIS A 57 2.26 0.72 22.02
N LEU A 58 3.09 1.30 21.14
CA LEU A 58 3.21 2.74 20.93
C LEU A 58 2.18 3.22 19.90
N ILE A 59 1.49 4.33 20.19
CA ILE A 59 0.46 4.90 19.31
C ILE A 59 0.98 5.20 17.89
N PRO A 60 2.17 5.80 17.68
CA PRO A 60 2.68 6.03 16.33
C PRO A 60 2.82 4.73 15.54
N GLN A 61 3.35 3.67 16.16
CA GLN A 61 3.50 2.35 15.53
C GLN A 61 2.13 1.74 15.22
N GLN A 62 1.15 1.85 16.12
CA GLN A 62 -0.21 1.38 15.87
C GLN A 62 -0.86 2.07 14.67
N ILE A 63 -0.65 3.37 14.49
CA ILE A 63 -1.19 4.10 13.32
C ILE A 63 -0.52 3.61 12.04
N MET A 64 0.81 3.56 12.01
CA MET A 64 1.57 3.16 10.82
C MET A 64 1.29 1.71 10.40
N PHE A 65 1.37 0.77 11.35
CA PHE A 65 1.06 -0.63 11.08
C PHE A 65 -0.44 -0.88 10.91
N GLY A 66 -1.30 -0.04 11.48
CA GLY A 66 -2.75 -0.06 11.22
C GLY A 66 -3.09 0.25 9.77
N LEU A 67 -2.42 1.25 9.18
CA LEU A 67 -2.55 1.56 7.74
C LEU A 67 -2.06 0.39 6.87
N ILE A 68 -0.91 -0.19 7.19
CA ILE A 68 -0.36 -1.34 6.45
C ILE A 68 -1.29 -2.56 6.57
N CYS A 69 -1.69 -2.94 7.79
CA CYS A 69 -2.60 -4.06 8.04
C CYS A 69 -3.94 -3.84 7.32
N GLY A 70 -4.52 -2.64 7.42
CA GLY A 70 -5.78 -2.31 6.77
C GLY A 70 -5.71 -2.46 5.25
N GLY A 71 -4.63 -1.97 4.64
CA GLY A 71 -4.41 -2.13 3.20
C GLY A 71 -4.18 -3.59 2.79
N ILE A 72 -3.34 -4.34 3.52
CA ILE A 72 -3.15 -5.78 3.24
C ILE A 72 -4.49 -6.54 3.36
N CYS A 73 -5.28 -6.27 4.40
CA CYS A 73 -6.59 -6.89 4.59
C CYS A 73 -7.58 -6.54 3.48
N GLY A 74 -7.60 -5.29 3.00
CA GLY A 74 -8.46 -4.88 1.88
C GLY A 74 -8.14 -5.65 0.60
N ASN A 75 -6.87 -5.59 0.18
CA ASN A 75 -6.36 -6.29 -1.01
C ASN A 75 -6.44 -7.83 -0.90
N LEU A 76 -6.33 -8.38 0.31
CA LEU A 76 -6.51 -9.81 0.56
C LEU A 76 -7.99 -10.21 0.48
N SER A 77 -8.90 -9.37 0.96
CA SER A 77 -10.34 -9.62 0.88
C SER A 77 -10.78 -9.75 -0.57
N ASP A 78 -10.34 -8.84 -1.44
CA ASP A 78 -10.62 -8.94 -2.88
C ASP A 78 -10.14 -10.27 -3.47
N ARG A 79 -8.89 -10.66 -3.19
CA ARG A 79 -8.33 -11.93 -3.69
C ARG A 79 -9.04 -13.18 -3.16
N LEU A 80 -9.63 -13.14 -1.97
CA LEU A 80 -10.32 -14.28 -1.37
C LEU A 80 -11.79 -14.41 -1.81
N PHE A 81 -12.43 -13.30 -2.14
CA PHE A 81 -13.87 -13.26 -2.42
C PHE A 81 -14.21 -13.01 -3.91
N ARG A 82 -13.21 -12.77 -4.75
CA ARG A 82 -13.37 -12.58 -6.21
C ARG A 82 -12.74 -13.75 -6.96
N GLU A 83 -13.36 -14.12 -8.07
CA GLU A 83 -12.89 -15.16 -9.00
C GLU A 83 -12.76 -14.55 -10.41
N PRO A 84 -11.56 -14.51 -11.01
CA PRO A 84 -10.28 -14.99 -10.46
C PRO A 84 -9.79 -14.14 -9.27
N ALA A 85 -8.83 -14.66 -8.50
CA ALA A 85 -8.22 -13.95 -7.38
C ALA A 85 -7.48 -12.67 -7.84
N GLU A 86 -8.19 -11.54 -7.81
CA GLU A 86 -7.75 -10.25 -8.34
C GLU A 86 -8.18 -9.12 -7.41
N VAL A 87 -7.49 -7.98 -7.49
CA VAL A 87 -7.82 -6.75 -6.76
C VAL A 87 -8.49 -5.75 -7.69
N VAL A 88 -9.40 -4.94 -7.17
CA VAL A 88 -9.98 -3.82 -7.92
C VAL A 88 -9.13 -2.55 -7.74
N ASP A 89 -8.58 -2.07 -8.84
CA ASP A 89 -7.87 -0.80 -8.93
C ASP A 89 -8.75 0.24 -9.62
N PHE A 90 -8.72 1.48 -9.14
CA PHE A 90 -9.64 2.52 -9.62
C PHE A 90 -9.13 3.96 -9.55
N ILE A 91 -8.00 4.21 -8.90
CA ILE A 91 -7.39 5.54 -8.81
C ILE A 91 -6.37 5.62 -9.94
N ASP A 92 -6.69 6.42 -10.95
CA ASP A 92 -5.89 6.60 -12.15
C ASP A 92 -5.29 8.00 -12.14
N THR A 93 -3.97 8.11 -12.25
CA THR A 93 -3.28 9.40 -12.08
C THR A 93 -2.24 9.60 -13.15
N PHE A 94 -2.49 10.58 -14.01
CA PHE A 94 -1.50 11.10 -14.94
C PHE A 94 -0.75 12.27 -14.31
N ILE A 95 0.56 12.33 -14.53
CA ILE A 95 1.45 13.41 -14.05
C ILE A 95 1.95 14.22 -15.26
N PRO A 96 1.24 15.31 -15.66
CA PRO A 96 1.56 16.08 -16.87
C PRO A 96 2.97 16.69 -16.86
N LEU A 97 3.46 17.08 -15.67
CA LEU A 97 4.77 17.73 -15.52
C LEU A 97 5.93 16.89 -16.05
N ILE A 98 5.80 15.56 -15.98
CA ILE A 98 6.81 14.60 -16.44
C ILE A 98 6.28 13.66 -17.52
N ASN A 99 5.07 13.93 -18.04
CA ASN A 99 4.37 13.10 -19.01
C ASN A 99 4.38 11.61 -18.62
N TYR A 100 4.01 11.31 -17.37
CA TYR A 100 4.06 9.97 -16.81
C TYR A 100 2.68 9.52 -16.35
N ASP A 101 2.27 8.37 -16.86
CA ASP A 101 1.07 7.66 -16.45
C ASP A 101 1.43 6.67 -15.33
N TYR A 102 0.94 6.93 -14.12
CA TYR A 102 1.23 6.12 -12.95
C TYR A 102 0.28 4.92 -12.91
N PRO A 103 0.74 3.70 -12.56
CA PRO A 103 -0.14 2.54 -12.52
C PRO A 103 -1.36 2.77 -11.64
N ILE A 104 -2.54 2.45 -12.18
CA ILE A 104 -3.80 2.54 -11.44
C ILE A 104 -3.69 1.72 -10.15
N PHE A 105 -4.14 2.32 -9.05
CA PHE A 105 -4.04 1.74 -7.72
C PHE A 105 -5.35 1.92 -6.95
N ASN A 106 -5.39 1.51 -5.69
CA ASN A 106 -6.55 1.69 -4.84
C ASN A 106 -6.22 2.26 -3.45
N ILE A 107 -7.24 2.42 -2.62
CA ILE A 107 -7.09 2.96 -1.26
C ILE A 107 -6.28 2.02 -0.35
N ALA A 108 -6.35 0.71 -0.58
CA ALA A 108 -5.57 -0.26 0.18
C ALA A 108 -4.07 -0.14 -0.15
N ASP A 109 -3.69 0.05 -1.42
CA ASP A 109 -2.31 0.33 -1.81
C ASP A 109 -1.81 1.65 -1.20
N SER A 110 -2.66 2.67 -1.18
CA SER A 110 -2.35 3.95 -0.52
C SER A 110 -2.07 3.76 0.97
N GLY A 111 -2.87 2.95 1.67
CA GLY A 111 -2.65 2.61 3.08
C GLY A 111 -1.32 1.88 3.32
N ILE A 112 -1.00 0.90 2.49
CA ILE A 112 0.28 0.18 2.55
C ILE A 112 1.44 1.14 2.34
N PHE A 113 1.38 1.97 1.29
CA PHE A 113 2.45 2.91 0.94
C PHE A 113 2.66 3.96 2.04
N VAL A 114 1.59 4.64 2.47
CA VAL A 114 1.66 5.70 3.49
C VAL A 114 2.12 5.13 4.84
N GLY A 115 1.63 3.96 5.23
CA GLY A 115 2.07 3.31 6.47
C GLY A 115 3.55 2.91 6.41
N ALA A 116 4.00 2.31 5.32
CA ALA A 116 5.39 1.89 5.14
C ALA A 116 6.36 3.08 5.11
N ILE A 117 6.05 4.14 4.34
CA ILE A 117 6.92 5.31 4.26
C ILE A 117 6.97 6.06 5.59
N SER A 118 5.84 6.14 6.31
CA SER A 118 5.80 6.75 7.65
C SER A 118 6.68 5.98 8.64
N TYR A 119 6.65 4.65 8.60
CA TYR A 119 7.48 3.81 9.47
C TYR A 119 8.99 4.02 9.22
N VAL A 120 9.40 4.08 7.95
CA VAL A 120 10.80 4.34 7.58
C VAL A 120 11.23 5.73 8.03
N ILE A 121 10.41 6.75 7.78
CA ILE A 121 10.69 8.14 8.18
C ILE A 121 10.77 8.25 9.71
N TRP A 122 9.84 7.64 10.44
CA TRP A 122 9.82 7.62 11.89
C TRP A 122 11.11 7.01 12.46
N GLY A 123 11.51 5.83 11.99
CA GLY A 123 12.75 5.17 12.42
C GLY A 123 14.00 6.02 12.17
N ALA A 124 14.05 6.75 11.05
CA ALA A 124 15.15 7.67 10.75
C ALA A 124 15.21 8.86 11.72
N PHE A 125 14.07 9.39 12.17
CA PHE A 125 14.02 10.46 13.17
C PHE A 125 14.38 9.96 14.57
N GLU A 126 13.92 8.76 14.94
CA GLU A 126 14.20 8.16 16.24
C GLU A 126 15.70 7.89 16.43
N SER A 127 16.35 7.30 15.42
CA SER A 127 17.81 7.08 15.42
C SER A 127 18.61 8.39 15.57
N LYS A 128 18.15 9.50 14.99
CA LYS A 128 18.80 10.82 15.16
C LYS A 128 18.64 11.36 16.58
N ARG A 129 17.49 11.15 17.21
CA ARG A 129 17.23 11.60 18.58
C ARG A 129 18.07 10.87 19.60
N GLU A 130 18.29 9.57 19.40
CA GLU A 130 19.16 8.75 20.26
C GLU A 130 20.62 9.22 20.21
N LYS A 131 21.18 9.37 19.01
CA LYS A 131 22.56 9.86 18.82
C LYS A 131 22.79 11.26 19.41
N GLY A 132 21.79 12.14 19.31
CA GLY A 132 21.86 13.49 19.86
C GLY A 132 21.92 13.50 21.40
N LYS A 133 21.28 12.53 22.07
CA LYS A 133 21.36 12.39 23.53
C LYS A 133 22.72 11.87 23.98
N GLU A 134 23.28 10.87 23.30
CA GLU A 134 24.62 10.34 23.60
C GLU A 134 25.74 11.38 23.44
N THR A 135 25.56 12.39 22.57
CA THR A 135 26.57 13.45 22.37
C THR A 135 26.51 14.54 23.44
N LEU A 136 25.40 14.64 24.18
CA LEU A 136 25.18 15.64 25.23
C LEU A 136 25.49 15.12 26.64
N GLU A 137 25.67 13.80 26.80
CA GLU A 137 26.17 13.13 28.01
C GLU A 137 27.71 13.05 27.99
#